data_AF-A0A529YJ97-F1
#
_entry.id   AF-A0A529YJ97-F1
#
_cell.length_a   1.000
_cell.length_b   1.000
_cell.length_c   1.000
_cell.angle_alpha   90.00
_cell.angle_beta   90.00
_cell.angle_gamma   90.00
#
_symmetry.space_group_name_H-M   'P 1'
#
loop_
_entity.id
_entity.type
_entity.pdbx_description
1 polymer ?
#
loop_
_entity_poly.entity_id
_entity_poly.type
_entity_poly.pdbx_seq_one_letter_code
_entity_poly.pdbx_strand_id
1 'polypeptide(L)'
;SLRLSTAAARMGTVRPSSFVDVDRFMTADEVRDDPIRVRLRARGLGVNACAAIPMPTGEMAMFVFQRGLDEGGYDERQLEVLDRMRPDMARATLASARLGLAQARGAVDALAKIGLPAAVLAANGRVRVTNSLFDREKALFLPTAFGGVALASSDSNRLFQAALQAVRGELPPRSIPVRSTQPAVVHVLPLKRSAHDLFDGGDMLVVATAISASALVPSPTILTGLFDLTPAEVNLVTALAKGHSLKAAAAEAGLQFSTVRTYLNRVFRKTGTNRQSQLVALLKSAHPLLR
;
A
#
# COMPACT_ATOMS: atom_id res chain seq x y z
N SER A 1 0.97 -7.68 13.43
CA SER A 1 1.04 -8.85 12.54
C SER A 1 -0.37 -9.16 12.04
N LEU A 2 -0.64 -9.22 10.74
CA LEU A 2 -1.77 -10.02 10.29
C LEU A 2 -1.34 -11.47 10.59
N ARG A 3 -1.85 -12.00 11.72
CA ARG A 3 -1.95 -13.45 11.84
C ARG A 3 -2.89 -13.86 10.72
N LEU A 4 -2.54 -14.89 9.95
CA LEU A 4 -3.54 -15.65 9.19
C LEU A 4 -4.82 -15.71 10.02
N SER A 5 -6.00 -15.58 9.40
CA SER A 5 -7.23 -15.85 10.16
C SER A 5 -7.04 -17.20 10.86
N THR A 6 -7.46 -17.31 12.12
CA THR A 6 -7.20 -18.52 12.91
C THR A 6 -7.66 -19.77 12.15
N ALA A 7 -8.73 -19.63 11.38
CA ALA A 7 -9.23 -20.61 10.41
C ALA A 7 -8.22 -20.97 9.32
N ALA A 8 -7.65 -20.01 8.59
CA ALA A 8 -6.66 -20.24 7.54
C ALA A 8 -5.39 -20.94 8.05
N ALA A 9 -4.93 -20.57 9.25
CA ALA A 9 -3.81 -21.26 9.91
C ALA A 9 -4.17 -22.72 10.24
N ARG A 10 -5.36 -22.96 10.81
CA ARG A 10 -5.85 -24.31 11.11
C ARG A 10 -6.00 -25.16 9.84
N MET A 11 -6.56 -24.61 8.76
CA MET A 11 -6.69 -25.31 7.47
C MET A 11 -5.34 -25.72 6.87
N GLY A 12 -4.30 -24.88 6.97
CA GLY A 12 -2.95 -25.20 6.51
C GLY A 12 -2.31 -26.42 7.23
N THR A 13 -2.83 -26.80 8.39
CA THR A 13 -2.37 -27.97 9.15
C THR A 13 -3.07 -29.28 8.78
N VAL A 14 -4.13 -29.25 7.97
CA VAL A 14 -4.88 -30.46 7.57
C VAL A 14 -3.97 -31.41 6.78
N ARG A 15 -4.04 -32.70 7.13
CA ARG A 15 -3.30 -33.80 6.50
C ARG A 15 -4.26 -34.97 6.21
N PRO A 16 -4.30 -35.49 4.98
CA PRO A 16 -3.67 -34.94 3.78
C PRO A 16 -4.25 -33.55 3.45
N SER A 17 -3.49 -32.72 2.73
CA SER A 17 -3.97 -31.39 2.42
C SER A 17 -5.04 -31.44 1.33
N SER A 18 -6.25 -30.97 1.66
CA SER A 18 -7.43 -31.04 0.82
C SER A 18 -8.23 -29.73 0.81
N PHE A 19 -9.24 -29.65 -0.04
CA PHE A 19 -10.35 -28.74 0.13
C PHE A 19 -11.18 -29.17 1.33
N VAL A 20 -11.59 -28.18 2.14
CA VAL A 20 -12.37 -28.39 3.35
C VAL A 20 -13.48 -27.37 3.46
N ASP A 21 -14.56 -27.73 4.15
CA ASP A 21 -15.55 -26.76 4.61
C ASP A 21 -14.93 -25.86 5.68
N VAL A 22 -14.81 -24.56 5.39
CA VAL A 22 -14.15 -23.58 6.25
C VAL A 22 -14.85 -23.45 7.61
N ASP A 23 -16.18 -23.62 7.63
CA ASP A 23 -16.98 -23.40 8.85
C ASP A 23 -16.61 -24.42 9.93
N ARG A 24 -16.08 -25.59 9.54
CA ARG A 24 -15.57 -26.61 10.47
C ARG A 24 -14.30 -26.19 11.22
N PHE A 25 -13.61 -25.15 10.75
CA PHE A 25 -12.36 -24.65 11.36
C PHE A 25 -12.56 -23.35 12.13
N MET A 26 -13.80 -22.88 12.27
CA MET A 26 -14.19 -21.66 12.96
C MET A 26 -15.21 -21.97 14.07
N THR A 27 -15.21 -21.18 15.14
CA THR A 27 -16.30 -21.23 16.13
C THR A 27 -17.55 -20.53 15.58
N ALA A 28 -18.72 -20.83 16.14
CA ALA A 28 -19.97 -20.17 15.74
C ALA A 28 -19.90 -18.64 15.90
N ASP A 29 -19.23 -18.17 16.95
CA ASP A 29 -18.97 -16.74 17.17
C ASP A 29 -18.01 -16.16 16.12
N GLU A 30 -16.92 -16.86 15.80
CA GLU A 30 -15.98 -16.46 14.74
C GLU A 30 -16.69 -16.35 13.38
N VAL A 31 -17.63 -17.25 13.08
CA VAL A 31 -18.42 -17.23 11.83
C VAL A 31 -19.44 -16.09 11.82
N ARG A 32 -20.08 -15.79 12.96
CA ARG A 32 -21.11 -14.76 13.08
C ARG A 32 -20.53 -13.35 12.97
N ASP A 33 -19.40 -13.11 13.63
CA ASP A 33 -18.85 -11.77 13.81
C ASP A 33 -17.83 -11.37 12.72
N ASP A 34 -17.52 -12.27 11.79
CA ASP A 34 -16.65 -12.00 10.64
C ASP A 34 -17.31 -11.01 9.65
N PRO A 35 -16.75 -9.80 9.46
CA PRO A 35 -17.35 -8.77 8.60
C PRO A 35 -17.47 -9.15 7.12
N ILE A 36 -16.59 -10.03 6.62
CA ILE A 36 -16.63 -10.54 5.24
C ILE A 36 -17.81 -11.51 5.13
N ARG A 37 -17.97 -12.41 6.09
CA ARG A 37 -19.10 -13.37 6.09
C ARG A 37 -20.44 -12.69 6.25
N VAL A 38 -20.57 -11.70 7.15
CA VAL A 38 -21.80 -10.90 7.28
C VAL A 38 -22.18 -10.28 5.95
N ARG A 39 -21.20 -9.71 5.23
CA ARG A 39 -21.40 -9.07 3.93
C ARG A 39 -21.76 -10.04 2.81
N LEU A 40 -21.21 -11.26 2.84
CA LEU A 40 -21.52 -12.33 1.88
C LEU A 40 -22.89 -12.93 2.14
N ARG A 41 -23.25 -13.20 3.40
CA ARG A 41 -24.57 -13.72 3.78
C ARG A 41 -25.69 -12.75 3.46
N ALA A 42 -25.46 -11.45 3.62
CA ALA A 42 -26.39 -10.42 3.16
C ALA A 42 -26.65 -10.45 1.63
N ARG A 43 -25.80 -11.14 0.86
CA ARG A 43 -25.95 -11.40 -0.59
C ARG A 43 -26.37 -12.82 -0.91
N GLY A 44 -26.80 -13.60 0.09
CA GLY A 44 -27.21 -15.00 -0.08
C GLY A 44 -26.06 -16.01 -0.20
N LEU A 45 -24.79 -15.59 -0.07
CA LEU A 45 -23.62 -16.47 -0.13
C LEU A 45 -23.16 -16.87 1.28
N GLY A 46 -22.74 -18.12 1.47
CA GLY A 46 -22.25 -18.50 2.80
C GLY A 46 -21.67 -19.89 2.97
N VAL A 47 -21.83 -20.78 1.99
CA VAL A 47 -21.18 -22.09 2.00
C VAL A 47 -19.84 -21.98 1.29
N ASN A 48 -18.75 -22.39 1.94
CA ASN A 48 -17.39 -22.20 1.44
C ASN A 48 -16.58 -23.51 1.49
N ALA A 49 -16.10 -23.97 0.34
CA ALA A 49 -15.01 -24.94 0.26
C ALA A 49 -13.70 -24.18 0.06
N CYS A 50 -12.71 -24.44 0.90
CA CYS A 50 -11.42 -23.76 0.84
C CYS A 50 -10.24 -24.72 0.84
N ALA A 51 -9.21 -24.37 0.08
CA ALA A 51 -7.88 -24.95 0.19
C ALA A 51 -6.88 -23.85 0.54
N ALA A 52 -6.09 -24.11 1.57
CA ALA A 52 -4.89 -23.35 1.89
C ALA A 52 -3.66 -24.10 1.34
N ILE A 53 -2.85 -23.41 0.53
CA ILE A 53 -1.64 -23.98 -0.07
C ILE A 53 -0.45 -23.12 0.34
N PRO A 54 0.45 -23.63 1.21
CA PRO A 54 1.66 -22.90 1.58
C PRO A 54 2.61 -22.86 0.38
N MET A 55 3.10 -21.69 0.04
CA MET A 55 4.03 -21.48 -1.06
C MET A 55 5.48 -21.58 -0.58
N PRO A 56 6.40 -22.11 -1.43
CA PRO A 56 7.83 -22.12 -1.13
C PRO A 56 8.41 -20.72 -0.84
N THR A 57 7.75 -19.68 -1.35
CA THR A 57 8.10 -18.27 -1.16
C THR A 57 7.65 -17.69 0.20
N GLY A 58 6.93 -18.48 1.01
CA GLY A 58 6.52 -18.14 2.37
C GLY A 58 5.11 -17.57 2.50
N GLU A 59 4.44 -17.26 1.38
CA GLU A 59 3.03 -16.89 1.37
C GLU A 59 2.10 -18.10 1.49
N MET A 60 0.83 -17.83 1.78
CA MET A 60 -0.26 -18.80 1.70
C MET A 60 -1.18 -18.38 0.57
N ALA A 61 -1.45 -19.29 -0.36
CA ALA A 61 -2.52 -19.09 -1.34
C ALA A 61 -3.80 -19.72 -0.82
N MET A 62 -4.90 -18.97 -0.89
CA MET A 62 -6.23 -19.45 -0.52
C MET A 62 -7.11 -19.51 -1.76
N PHE A 63 -7.67 -20.69 -2.01
CA PHE A 63 -8.72 -20.88 -3.00
C PHE A 63 -10.02 -21.04 -2.24
N VAL A 64 -11.03 -20.23 -2.57
CA VAL A 64 -12.35 -20.26 -1.94
C VAL A 64 -13.39 -20.45 -3.03
N PHE A 65 -14.11 -21.56 -2.97
CA PHE A 65 -15.29 -21.80 -3.79
C PHE A 65 -16.53 -21.51 -2.93
N GLN A 66 -17.37 -20.61 -3.41
CA GLN A 66 -18.55 -20.14 -2.69
C GLN A 66 -19.82 -20.66 -3.35
N ARG A 67 -20.81 -20.97 -2.51
CA ARG A 67 -22.18 -21.31 -2.90
C ARG A 67 -23.21 -20.46 -2.18
N GLY A 68 -24.40 -20.43 -2.77
CA GLY A 68 -25.60 -19.89 -2.14
C GLY A 68 -25.93 -20.64 -0.85
N LEU A 69 -26.54 -19.96 0.11
CA LEU A 69 -27.04 -20.57 1.35
C LEU A 69 -28.15 -21.60 1.09
N ASP A 70 -28.85 -21.47 -0.04
CA ASP A 70 -29.91 -22.32 -0.54
C ASP A 70 -29.42 -23.54 -1.33
N GLU A 71 -28.17 -23.55 -1.78
CA GLU A 71 -27.58 -24.63 -2.59
C GLU A 71 -27.04 -25.82 -1.77
N GLY A 72 -27.03 -25.70 -0.43
CA GLY A 72 -26.51 -26.73 0.47
C GLY A 72 -24.98 -26.85 0.49
N GLY A 73 -24.48 -27.73 1.37
CA GLY A 73 -23.05 -27.97 1.57
C GLY A 73 -22.34 -28.65 0.39
N TYR A 74 -21.02 -28.72 0.44
CA TYR A 74 -20.23 -29.56 -0.47
C TYR A 74 -20.24 -31.01 0.01
N ASP A 75 -20.59 -31.94 -0.87
CA ASP A 75 -20.44 -33.37 -0.60
C ASP A 75 -18.99 -33.86 -0.84
N GLU A 76 -18.68 -35.07 -0.40
CA GLU A 76 -17.33 -35.65 -0.53
C GLU A 76 -16.86 -35.77 -1.98
N ARG A 77 -17.75 -36.16 -2.91
CA ARG A 77 -17.40 -36.31 -4.33
C ARG A 77 -17.06 -34.96 -4.97
N GLN A 78 -17.76 -33.91 -4.57
CA GLN A 78 -17.51 -32.54 -5.03
C GLN A 78 -16.16 -32.03 -4.49
N LEU A 79 -15.84 -32.30 -3.23
CA LEU A 79 -14.52 -31.97 -2.67
C LEU A 79 -13.39 -32.74 -3.35
N GLU A 80 -13.58 -34.03 -3.65
CA GLU A 80 -12.62 -34.84 -4.41
C GLU A 80 -12.34 -34.29 -5.81
N VAL A 81 -13.36 -33.73 -6.48
CA VAL A 81 -13.18 -33.06 -7.78
C VAL A 81 -12.28 -31.83 -7.64
N LEU A 82 -12.52 -31.00 -6.62
CA LEU A 82 -11.69 -29.83 -6.33
C LEU A 82 -10.25 -30.24 -5.96
N ASP A 83 -10.09 -31.31 -5.19
CA ASP A 83 -8.78 -31.83 -4.80
C ASP A 83 -7.94 -32.29 -5.99
N ARG A 84 -8.56 -32.85 -7.03
CA ARG A 84 -7.84 -33.17 -8.28
C ARG A 84 -7.25 -31.95 -8.98
N MET A 85 -7.85 -30.77 -8.82
CA MET A 85 -7.36 -29.52 -9.40
C MET A 85 -6.27 -28.84 -8.55
N ARG A 86 -6.15 -29.22 -7.27
CA ARG A 86 -5.25 -28.60 -6.30
C ARG A 86 -3.77 -28.58 -6.74
N PRO A 87 -3.20 -29.64 -7.36
CA PRO A 87 -1.83 -29.60 -7.86
C PRO A 87 -1.62 -28.54 -8.95
N ASP A 88 -2.60 -28.37 -9.83
CA ASP A 88 -2.52 -27.43 -10.95
C ASP A 88 -2.65 -26.00 -10.46
N MET A 89 -3.57 -25.76 -9.51
CA MET A 89 -3.71 -24.51 -8.78
C MET A 89 -2.40 -24.12 -8.09
N ALA A 90 -1.76 -25.05 -7.37
CA ALA A 90 -0.48 -24.80 -6.71
C ALA A 90 0.63 -24.40 -7.71
N ARG A 91 0.72 -25.10 -8.86
CA ARG A 91 1.70 -24.77 -9.91
C ARG A 91 1.43 -23.41 -10.55
N ALA A 92 0.18 -23.11 -10.86
CA ALA A 92 -0.24 -21.83 -11.42
C ALA A 92 0.07 -20.67 -10.46
N THR A 93 -0.27 -20.83 -9.17
CA THR A 93 0.06 -19.85 -8.12
C THR A 93 1.56 -19.62 -8.01
N LEU A 94 2.38 -20.68 -8.03
CA LEU A 94 3.84 -20.55 -8.00
C LEU A 94 4.38 -19.79 -9.21
N ALA A 95 3.87 -20.09 -10.41
CA ALA A 95 4.25 -19.38 -11.63
C ALA A 95 3.87 -17.88 -11.54
N SER A 96 2.65 -17.57 -11.09
CA SER A 96 2.18 -16.21 -10.87
C SER A 96 3.03 -15.45 -9.85
N ALA A 97 3.39 -16.09 -8.73
CA ALA A 97 4.26 -15.49 -7.72
C ALA A 97 5.64 -15.12 -8.28
N ARG A 98 6.25 -16.03 -9.07
CA ARG A 98 7.55 -15.79 -9.71
C ARG A 98 7.48 -14.66 -10.74
N LEU A 99 6.42 -14.62 -11.56
CA LEU A 99 6.20 -13.54 -12.52
C LEU A 99 6.01 -12.20 -11.80
N GLY A 100 5.23 -12.17 -10.73
CA GLY A 100 5.01 -10.99 -9.90
C GLY A 100 6.29 -10.44 -9.27
N LEU A 101 7.19 -11.33 -8.84
CA LEU A 101 8.51 -10.96 -8.32
C LEU A 101 9.41 -10.39 -9.42
N ALA A 102 9.44 -11.02 -10.60
CA ALA A 102 10.21 -10.52 -11.74
C ALA A 102 9.74 -9.13 -12.20
N GLN A 103 8.42 -8.90 -12.23
CA GLN A 103 7.83 -7.58 -12.51
C GLN A 103 8.19 -6.55 -11.44
N ALA A 104 8.11 -6.92 -10.16
CA ALA A 104 8.52 -6.04 -9.05
C ALA A 104 10.00 -5.64 -9.18
N ARG A 105 10.87 -6.60 -9.54
CA ARG A 105 12.29 -6.35 -9.80
C ARG A 105 12.50 -5.40 -10.97
N GLY A 106 11.86 -5.64 -12.10
CA GLY A 106 11.92 -4.75 -13.26
C GLY A 106 11.48 -3.32 -12.92
N ALA A 107 10.43 -3.15 -12.11
CA ALA A 107 9.95 -1.83 -11.69
C ALA A 107 10.98 -1.06 -10.84
N VAL A 108 11.56 -1.69 -9.80
CA VAL A 108 12.55 -1.00 -8.95
C VAL A 108 13.88 -0.76 -9.68
N ASP A 109 14.27 -1.65 -10.59
CA ASP A 109 15.47 -1.47 -11.41
C ASP A 109 15.28 -0.33 -12.42
N ALA A 110 14.08 -0.15 -12.98
CA ALA A 110 13.75 1.01 -13.81
C ALA A 110 13.83 2.33 -13.02
N LEU A 111 13.33 2.35 -11.77
CA LEU A 111 13.45 3.50 -10.87
C LEU A 111 14.91 3.82 -10.52
N ALA A 112 15.76 2.79 -10.40
CA ALA A 112 17.19 2.99 -10.17
C ALA A 112 17.87 3.71 -11.33
N LYS A 113 17.47 3.43 -12.59
CA LYS A 113 18.02 4.08 -13.79
C LYS A 113 17.74 5.58 -13.84
N ILE A 114 16.67 6.04 -13.18
CA ILE A 114 16.34 7.47 -13.05
C ILE A 114 16.74 8.06 -11.69
N GLY A 115 17.61 7.37 -10.94
CA GLY A 115 18.18 7.90 -9.70
C GLY A 115 17.25 7.84 -8.48
N LEU A 116 16.20 7.02 -8.49
CA LEU A 116 15.24 6.93 -7.39
C LEU A 116 15.46 5.68 -6.53
N PRO A 117 15.78 5.84 -5.22
CA PRO A 117 15.72 4.75 -4.25
C PRO A 117 14.30 4.17 -4.16
N ALA A 118 14.16 2.87 -4.39
CA ALA A 118 12.86 2.21 -4.39
C ALA A 118 12.89 0.78 -3.84
N ALA A 119 11.77 0.39 -3.24
CA ALA A 119 11.53 -0.95 -2.73
C ALA A 119 10.08 -1.38 -2.96
N VAL A 120 9.87 -2.68 -3.16
CA VAL A 120 8.56 -3.31 -3.10
C VAL A 120 8.43 -4.05 -1.79
N LEU A 121 7.38 -3.72 -1.03
CA LEU A 121 7.02 -4.37 0.22
C LEU A 121 5.79 -5.24 0.02
N ALA A 122 5.74 -6.39 0.68
CA ALA A 122 4.53 -7.18 0.80
C ALA A 122 3.50 -6.47 1.70
N ALA A 123 2.22 -6.85 1.62
CA ALA A 123 1.15 -6.29 2.46
C ALA A 123 1.41 -6.36 3.98
N ASN A 124 2.22 -7.33 4.41
CA ASN A 124 2.66 -7.49 5.79
C ASN A 124 3.77 -6.50 6.22
N GLY A 125 4.27 -5.66 5.31
CA GLY A 125 5.33 -4.68 5.53
C GLY A 125 6.75 -5.22 5.32
N ARG A 126 6.91 -6.49 4.91
CA ARG A 126 8.22 -7.10 4.63
C ARG A 126 8.74 -6.67 3.28
N VAL A 127 10.04 -6.45 3.19
CA VAL A 127 10.73 -6.15 1.94
C VAL A 127 10.73 -7.39 1.05
N ARG A 128 10.20 -7.26 -0.17
CA ARG A 128 10.31 -8.28 -1.23
C ARG A 128 11.52 -8.01 -2.12
N VAL A 129 11.66 -6.76 -2.55
CA VAL A 129 12.66 -6.35 -3.53
C VAL A 129 13.11 -4.93 -3.25
N THR A 130 14.40 -4.66 -3.37
CA THR A 130 15.00 -3.32 -3.33
C THR A 130 15.84 -3.08 -4.58
N ASN A 131 16.06 -1.81 -4.91
CA ASN A 131 17.14 -1.43 -5.81
C ASN A 131 18.40 -0.99 -5.05
N SER A 132 19.52 -0.89 -5.76
CA SER A 132 20.82 -0.56 -5.17
C SER A 132 20.88 0.82 -4.51
N LEU A 133 20.05 1.77 -4.96
CA LEU A 133 19.95 3.09 -4.36
C LEU A 133 19.25 3.03 -3.00
N PHE A 134 18.19 2.24 -2.89
CA PHE A 134 17.50 1.99 -1.62
C PHE A 134 18.44 1.37 -0.58
N ASP A 135 19.23 0.37 -0.98
CA ASP A 135 20.15 -0.34 -0.08
C ASP A 135 21.29 0.56 0.44
N ARG A 136 21.65 1.61 -0.31
CA ARG A 136 22.68 2.60 0.08
C ARG A 136 22.14 3.67 1.02
N GLU A 137 20.83 3.93 1.00
CA GLU A 137 20.19 5.05 1.70
C GLU A 137 19.91 4.75 3.18
N LYS A 138 20.94 4.29 3.90
CA LYS A 138 20.85 3.84 5.31
C LYS A 138 20.51 4.96 6.31
N ALA A 139 20.73 6.21 5.92
CA ALA A 139 20.33 7.37 6.72
C ALA A 139 18.81 7.60 6.71
N LEU A 140 18.13 7.11 5.67
CA LEU A 140 16.68 7.26 5.49
C LEU A 140 15.93 5.99 5.90
N PHE A 141 16.39 4.83 5.41
CA PHE A 141 15.74 3.54 5.61
C PHE A 141 16.53 2.66 6.58
N LEU A 142 15.87 2.23 7.64
CA LEU A 142 16.42 1.33 8.65
C LEU A 142 15.77 -0.06 8.51
N PRO A 143 16.55 -1.14 8.44
CA PRO A 143 16.00 -2.49 8.50
C PRO A 143 15.38 -2.75 9.88
N THR A 144 14.26 -3.46 9.91
CA THR A 144 13.61 -3.90 11.15
C THR A 144 13.58 -5.43 11.25
N ALA A 145 13.20 -5.93 12.42
CA ALA A 145 13.03 -7.37 12.63
C ALA A 145 12.10 -7.99 11.58
N PHE A 146 12.33 -9.27 11.27
CA PHE A 146 11.54 -10.04 10.30
C PHE A 146 11.55 -9.48 8.86
N GLY A 147 12.56 -8.69 8.50
CA GLY A 147 12.74 -8.18 7.13
C GLY A 147 11.82 -7.02 6.78
N GLY A 148 11.35 -6.26 7.77
CA GLY A 148 10.63 -5.02 7.55
C GLY A 148 11.56 -3.82 7.35
N VAL A 149 10.95 -2.66 7.14
CA VAL A 149 11.66 -1.38 7.02
C VAL A 149 10.98 -0.28 7.84
N ALA A 150 11.78 0.62 8.37
CA ALA A 150 11.36 1.83 9.06
C ALA A 150 12.07 3.06 8.49
N LEU A 151 11.46 4.23 8.68
CA LEU A 151 12.16 5.50 8.44
C LEU A 151 12.98 5.88 9.67
N ALA A 152 14.16 6.48 9.47
CA ALA A 152 15.04 6.89 10.56
C ALA A 152 14.42 7.99 11.47
N SER A 153 13.62 8.89 10.89
CA SER A 153 12.87 9.90 11.67
C SER A 153 11.65 9.27 12.34
N SER A 154 11.55 9.36 13.67
CA SER A 154 10.45 8.78 14.45
C SER A 154 9.06 9.31 14.04
N ASP A 155 8.94 10.62 13.82
CA ASP A 155 7.70 11.27 13.39
C ASP A 155 7.25 10.80 12.00
N SER A 156 8.18 10.76 11.04
CA SER A 156 7.90 10.28 9.69
C SER A 156 7.66 8.78 9.68
N ASN A 157 8.36 8.01 10.51
CA ASN A 157 8.16 6.57 10.64
C ASN A 157 6.77 6.24 11.16
N ARG A 158 6.23 7.00 12.12
CA ARG A 158 4.83 6.83 12.57
C ARG A 158 3.85 6.98 11.41
N LEU A 159 4.04 7.98 10.54
CA LEU A 159 3.20 8.17 9.34
C LEU A 159 3.40 7.06 8.31
N PHE A 160 4.64 6.58 8.15
CA PHE A 160 5.00 5.49 7.25
C PHE A 160 4.38 4.16 7.68
N GLN A 161 4.52 3.77 8.94
CA GLN A 161 3.87 2.58 9.46
C GLN A 161 2.35 2.68 9.36
N ALA A 162 1.76 3.84 9.64
CA ALA A 162 0.33 4.06 9.44
C ALA A 162 -0.08 3.89 7.96
N ALA A 163 0.74 4.36 7.01
CA ALA A 163 0.51 4.17 5.58
C ALA A 163 0.56 2.69 5.19
N LEU A 164 1.55 1.94 5.67
CA LEU A 164 1.68 0.50 5.41
C LEU A 164 0.50 -0.32 5.98
N GLN A 165 -0.09 0.11 7.10
CA GLN A 165 -1.29 -0.52 7.64
C GLN A 165 -2.56 -0.10 6.88
N ALA A 166 -2.64 1.15 6.44
CA ALA A 166 -3.78 1.73 5.72
C ALA A 166 -4.01 1.14 4.32
N VAL A 167 -2.94 0.80 3.58
CA VAL A 167 -3.07 0.23 2.22
C VAL A 167 -3.85 -1.10 2.19
N ARG A 168 -4.10 -1.71 3.35
CA ARG A 168 -4.90 -2.93 3.51
C ARG A 168 -6.41 -2.75 3.27
N GLY A 169 -6.90 -1.54 2.95
CA GLY A 169 -8.34 -1.26 2.82
C GLY A 169 -8.73 -0.20 1.78
N GLU A 170 -8.09 -0.19 0.59
CA GLU A 170 -8.38 0.76 -0.51
C GLU A 170 -8.11 2.25 -0.20
N LEU A 171 -6.94 2.56 0.37
CA LEU A 171 -6.55 3.95 0.64
C LEU A 171 -5.66 4.55 -0.47
N PRO A 172 -5.72 5.89 -0.67
CA PRO A 172 -4.96 6.59 -1.71
C PRO A 172 -3.44 6.57 -1.42
N PRO A 173 -2.61 6.79 -2.46
CA PRO A 173 -1.16 6.98 -2.29
C PRO A 173 -0.84 7.99 -1.19
N ARG A 174 0.24 7.74 -0.43
CA ARG A 174 0.68 8.64 0.64
C ARG A 174 2.10 9.13 0.40
N SER A 175 2.30 10.43 0.60
CA SER A 175 3.61 11.07 0.52
C SER A 175 4.02 11.57 1.90
N ILE A 176 5.18 11.12 2.37
CA ILE A 176 5.63 11.32 3.75
C ILE A 176 6.92 12.13 3.71
N PRO A 177 6.89 13.40 4.12
CA PRO A 177 8.11 14.19 4.21
C PRO A 177 8.97 13.68 5.37
N VAL A 178 10.26 13.49 5.09
CA VAL A 178 11.29 13.10 6.04
C VAL A 178 12.21 14.26 6.28
N ARG A 179 12.24 14.71 7.52
CA ARG A 179 13.07 15.82 7.98
C ARG A 179 14.29 15.22 8.65
N SER A 180 15.35 15.09 7.89
CA SER A 180 16.64 14.60 8.37
C SER A 180 17.76 15.55 7.91
N THR A 181 19.01 15.18 8.16
CA THR A 181 20.19 15.84 7.59
C THR A 181 20.12 15.89 6.06
N GLN A 182 19.46 14.91 5.45
CA GLN A 182 19.09 14.89 4.03
C GLN A 182 17.57 14.87 3.91
N PRO A 183 16.93 16.03 3.70
CA PRO A 183 15.48 16.10 3.55
C PRO A 183 15.02 15.30 2.32
N ALA A 184 13.96 14.52 2.49
CA ALA A 184 13.41 13.68 1.43
C ALA A 184 11.88 13.59 1.55
N VAL A 185 11.23 13.09 0.50
CA VAL A 185 9.84 12.65 0.55
C VAL A 185 9.79 11.18 0.18
N VAL A 186 9.08 10.39 1.00
CA VAL A 186 8.88 8.97 0.79
C VAL A 186 7.43 8.76 0.35
N HIS A 187 7.26 8.25 -0.87
CA HIS A 187 5.97 7.92 -1.45
C HIS A 187 5.67 6.44 -1.22
N VAL A 188 4.44 6.14 -0.79
CA VAL A 188 3.91 4.78 -0.62
C VAL A 188 2.71 4.64 -1.55
N LEU A 189 2.84 3.78 -2.56
CA LEU A 189 1.82 3.54 -3.57
C LEU A 189 1.34 2.09 -3.53
N PRO A 190 0.03 1.82 -3.47
CA PRO A 190 -0.49 0.47 -3.63
C PRO A 190 -0.25 -0.01 -5.07
N LEU A 191 0.37 -1.18 -5.25
CA LEU A 191 0.44 -1.83 -6.55
C LEU A 191 -0.86 -2.61 -6.77
N LYS A 192 -1.89 -1.94 -7.31
CA LYS A 192 -3.10 -2.63 -7.77
C LYS A 192 -2.73 -3.55 -8.94
N ARG A 193 -2.90 -4.85 -8.77
CA ARG A 193 -2.71 -5.83 -9.84
C ARG A 193 -4.00 -6.60 -10.03
N SER A 194 -4.58 -6.55 -11.22
CA SER A 194 -5.81 -7.26 -11.60
C SER A 194 -5.72 -8.80 -11.53
N ALA A 195 -4.57 -9.37 -11.14
CA ALA A 195 -4.30 -10.80 -11.13
C ALA A 195 -3.58 -11.32 -9.86
N HIS A 196 -3.37 -10.48 -8.83
CA HIS A 196 -2.64 -10.88 -7.61
C HIS A 196 -3.52 -11.02 -6.35
N ASP A 197 -4.85 -11.04 -6.50
CA ASP A 197 -5.80 -11.34 -5.41
C ASP A 197 -5.67 -12.76 -4.84
N LEU A 198 -4.79 -13.60 -5.41
CA LEU A 198 -4.49 -14.94 -4.90
C LEU A 198 -3.74 -14.93 -3.55
N PHE A 199 -3.10 -13.81 -3.20
CA PHE A 199 -2.35 -13.64 -1.95
C PHE A 199 -2.97 -12.53 -1.11
N ASP A 200 -2.91 -12.71 0.22
CA ASP A 200 -3.52 -11.79 1.17
C ASP A 200 -2.84 -10.40 1.14
N GLY A 201 -3.49 -9.45 0.46
CA GLY A 201 -3.09 -8.04 0.35
C GLY A 201 -2.07 -7.74 -0.76
N GLY A 202 -2.33 -6.66 -1.51
CA GLY A 202 -1.45 -6.20 -2.59
C GLY A 202 -0.10 -5.67 -2.11
N ASP A 203 0.91 -5.81 -2.97
CA ASP A 203 2.24 -5.25 -2.73
C ASP A 203 2.22 -3.71 -2.73
N MET A 204 3.20 -3.10 -2.06
CA MET A 204 3.38 -1.66 -1.93
C MET A 204 4.69 -1.25 -2.58
N LEU A 205 4.65 -0.22 -3.42
CA LEU A 205 5.84 0.45 -3.93
C LEU A 205 6.20 1.61 -3.01
N VAL A 206 7.42 1.59 -2.51
CA VAL A 206 8.04 2.69 -1.75
C VAL A 206 9.08 3.35 -2.64
N VAL A 207 9.00 4.67 -2.79
CA VAL A 207 9.96 5.47 -3.56
C VAL A 207 10.39 6.67 -2.72
N ALA A 208 11.70 6.95 -2.65
CA ALA A 208 12.22 8.16 -2.02
C ALA A 208 12.67 9.18 -3.07
N THR A 209 12.38 10.45 -2.81
CA THR A 209 12.86 11.60 -3.59
C THR A 209 13.58 12.56 -2.66
N ALA A 210 14.85 12.84 -2.93
CA ALA A 210 15.60 13.83 -2.16
C ALA A 210 15.08 15.24 -2.46
N ILE A 211 14.95 16.07 -1.43
CA ILE A 211 14.58 17.48 -1.56
C ILE A 211 15.89 18.27 -1.67
N SER A 212 16.25 18.68 -2.89
CA SER A 212 17.34 19.64 -3.06
C SER A 212 16.87 21.03 -2.66
N ALA A 213 17.73 21.81 -1.99
CA ALA A 213 17.44 23.22 -1.69
C ALA A 213 17.21 24.04 -2.98
N SER A 214 17.84 23.62 -4.08
CA SER A 214 17.72 24.18 -5.43
C SER A 214 16.60 23.56 -6.27
N ALA A 215 15.83 22.62 -5.72
CA ALA A 215 14.69 21.99 -6.39
C ALA A 215 13.64 23.07 -6.72
N LEU A 216 13.47 23.38 -8.01
CA LEU A 216 12.47 24.34 -8.48
C LEU A 216 11.07 23.87 -8.09
N VAL A 217 10.22 24.77 -7.63
CA VAL A 217 8.81 24.44 -7.41
C VAL A 217 8.20 24.02 -8.76
N PRO A 218 7.51 22.87 -8.85
CA PRO A 218 6.86 22.43 -10.09
C PRO A 218 5.92 23.49 -10.64
N SER A 219 5.68 23.47 -11.96
CA SER A 219 4.81 24.45 -12.57
C SER A 219 3.38 24.38 -11.98
N PRO A 220 2.67 25.52 -11.90
CA PRO A 220 1.29 25.57 -11.41
C PRO A 220 0.36 24.49 -12.00
N THR A 221 0.49 24.21 -13.30
CA THR A 221 -0.28 23.18 -14.01
C THR A 221 -0.03 21.77 -13.46
N ILE A 222 1.23 21.44 -13.14
CA ILE A 222 1.60 20.15 -12.56
C ILE A 222 1.05 20.02 -11.14
N LEU A 223 1.13 21.09 -10.34
CA LEU A 223 0.60 21.08 -8.97
C LEU A 223 -0.93 20.92 -8.95
N THR A 224 -1.64 21.55 -9.87
CA THR A 224 -3.09 21.33 -10.06
C THR A 224 -3.39 19.88 -10.39
N GLY A 225 -2.68 19.30 -11.37
CA GLY A 225 -2.93 17.93 -11.82
C GLY A 225 -2.54 16.85 -10.78
N LEU A 226 -1.52 17.10 -9.95
CA LEU A 226 -1.05 16.13 -8.96
C LEU A 226 -1.87 16.13 -7.66
N PHE A 227 -2.46 17.27 -7.29
CA PHE A 227 -3.07 17.47 -5.96
C PHE A 227 -4.50 18.05 -6.01
N ASP A 228 -5.10 18.15 -7.21
CA ASP A 228 -6.41 18.75 -7.44
C ASP A 228 -6.56 20.15 -6.81
N LEU A 229 -5.48 20.93 -6.82
CA LEU A 229 -5.46 22.27 -6.23
C LEU A 229 -6.20 23.27 -7.12
N THR A 230 -6.95 24.18 -6.50
CA THR A 230 -7.55 25.30 -7.24
C THR A 230 -6.48 26.33 -7.59
N PRO A 231 -6.70 27.21 -8.58
CA PRO A 231 -5.73 28.26 -8.94
C PRO A 231 -5.28 29.11 -7.74
N ALA A 232 -6.21 29.46 -6.84
CA ALA A 232 -5.90 30.23 -5.62
C ALA A 232 -5.04 29.42 -4.63
N GLU A 233 -5.30 28.12 -4.50
CA GLU A 233 -4.46 27.24 -3.67
C GLU A 233 -3.06 27.10 -4.26
N VAL A 234 -2.93 26.93 -5.58
CA VAL A 234 -1.64 26.84 -6.28
C VAL A 234 -0.80 28.10 -6.07
N ASN A 235 -1.39 29.29 -6.19
CA ASN A 235 -0.69 30.55 -5.96
C ASN A 235 -0.19 30.66 -4.52
N LEU A 236 -1.04 30.32 -3.54
CA LEU A 236 -0.67 30.32 -2.13
C LEU A 236 0.50 29.38 -1.86
N VAL A 237 0.42 28.12 -2.32
CA VAL A 237 1.48 27.13 -2.03
C VAL A 237 2.78 27.40 -2.77
N THR A 238 2.72 27.98 -3.97
CA THR A 238 3.91 28.36 -4.74
C THR A 238 4.66 29.50 -4.04
N ALA A 239 3.95 30.52 -3.55
CA ALA A 239 4.55 31.60 -2.76
C ALA A 239 5.18 31.08 -1.46
N LEU A 240 4.51 30.16 -0.76
CA LEU A 240 5.07 29.52 0.44
C LEU A 240 6.33 28.70 0.12
N ALA A 241 6.36 28.01 -1.02
CA ALA A 241 7.51 27.19 -1.43
C ALA A 241 8.72 28.03 -1.88
N LYS A 242 8.51 29.27 -2.32
CA LYS A 242 9.56 30.29 -2.54
C LYS A 242 10.14 30.88 -1.25
N GLY A 243 9.56 30.55 -0.08
CA GLY A 243 10.02 31.04 1.22
C GLY A 243 9.32 32.33 1.70
N HIS A 244 8.25 32.78 1.03
CA HIS A 244 7.49 33.93 1.49
C HIS A 244 6.79 33.64 2.83
N SER A 245 6.64 34.69 3.65
CA SER A 245 5.82 34.60 4.87
C SER A 245 4.36 34.33 4.51
N LEU A 246 3.60 33.76 5.44
CA LEU A 246 2.19 33.45 5.20
C LEU A 246 1.37 34.70 4.83
N LYS A 247 1.73 35.87 5.37
CA LYS A 247 1.11 37.15 5.06
C LYS A 247 1.44 37.64 3.63
N ALA A 248 2.69 37.49 3.21
CA ALA A 248 3.11 37.85 1.85
C ALA A 248 2.50 36.90 0.80
N ALA A 249 2.50 35.60 1.08
CA ALA A 249 1.89 34.59 0.22
C ALA A 249 0.37 34.79 0.06
N ALA A 250 -0.31 35.24 1.12
CA ALA A 250 -1.72 35.61 1.07
C ALA A 250 -2.00 36.76 0.10
N ALA A 251 -1.20 37.83 0.22
CA ALA A 251 -1.32 39.01 -0.64
C ALA A 251 -1.04 38.65 -2.11
N GLU A 252 0.01 37.86 -2.37
CA GLU A 252 0.35 37.38 -3.72
C GLU A 252 -0.74 36.48 -4.32
N ALA A 253 -1.43 35.70 -3.49
CA ALA A 253 -2.55 34.85 -3.91
C ALA A 253 -3.90 35.60 -4.02
N GLY A 254 -3.96 36.90 -3.72
CA GLY A 254 -5.21 37.67 -3.71
C GLY A 254 -6.18 37.26 -2.59
N LEU A 255 -5.67 36.68 -1.50
CA LEU A 255 -6.45 36.19 -0.37
C LEU A 255 -6.39 37.16 0.82
N GLN A 256 -7.53 37.38 1.48
CA GLN A 256 -7.51 38.02 2.79
C GLN A 256 -6.82 37.13 3.83
N PHE A 257 -5.98 37.74 4.67
CA PHE A 257 -5.21 37.03 5.69
C PHE A 257 -6.09 36.20 6.65
N SER A 258 -7.30 36.70 6.95
CA SER A 258 -8.33 36.00 7.75
C SER A 258 -8.73 34.64 7.16
N THR A 259 -8.75 34.52 5.83
CA THR A 259 -9.22 33.33 5.10
C THR A 259 -8.08 32.35 4.79
N VAL A 260 -6.82 32.79 4.86
CA VAL A 260 -5.63 31.97 4.51
C VAL A 260 -5.56 30.68 5.30
N ARG A 261 -5.91 30.71 6.59
CA ARG A 261 -5.89 29.50 7.43
C ARG A 261 -6.87 28.43 6.92
N THR A 262 -8.02 28.85 6.41
CA THR A 262 -9.02 27.96 5.79
C THR A 262 -8.49 27.35 4.50
N TYR A 263 -7.86 28.15 3.63
CA TYR A 263 -7.22 27.65 2.42
C TYR A 263 -6.10 26.66 2.74
N LEU A 264 -5.24 26.98 3.71
CA LEU A 264 -4.14 26.12 4.13
C LEU A 264 -4.64 24.78 4.67
N ASN A 265 -5.73 24.76 5.45
CA ASN A 265 -6.35 23.53 5.91
C ASN A 265 -6.93 22.68 4.76
N ARG A 266 -7.49 23.31 3.72
CA ARG A 266 -7.95 22.58 2.52
C ARG A 266 -6.79 21.95 1.77
N VAL A 267 -5.70 22.70 1.58
CA VAL A 267 -4.47 22.21 0.97
C VAL A 267 -3.88 21.06 1.76
N PHE A 268 -3.78 21.17 3.08
CA PHE A 268 -3.34 20.09 3.97
C PHE A 268 -4.14 18.81 3.77
N ARG A 269 -5.47 18.93 3.68
CA ARG A 269 -6.33 17.78 3.40
C ARG A 269 -6.10 17.18 2.01
N LYS A 270 -5.98 18.00 0.96
CA LYS A 270 -5.74 17.55 -0.42
C LYS A 270 -4.36 16.90 -0.60
N THR A 271 -3.37 17.39 0.14
CA THR A 271 -1.97 16.92 0.05
C THR A 271 -1.60 15.87 1.09
N GLY A 272 -2.50 15.54 2.03
CA GLY A 272 -2.23 14.64 3.14
C GLY A 272 -1.16 15.14 4.12
N THR A 273 -0.90 16.46 4.15
CA THR A 273 0.08 17.09 5.04
C THR A 273 -0.60 17.79 6.20
N ASN A 274 0.11 18.03 7.31
CA ASN A 274 -0.47 18.67 8.50
C ASN A 274 0.29 19.93 8.95
N ARG A 275 1.37 20.31 8.24
CA ARG A 275 2.23 21.45 8.58
C ARG A 275 2.72 22.14 7.31
N GLN A 276 2.88 23.47 7.33
CA GLN A 276 3.35 24.25 6.16
C GLN A 276 4.67 23.71 5.60
N SER A 277 5.60 23.35 6.49
CA SER A 277 6.89 22.84 6.06
C SER A 277 6.86 21.40 5.54
N GLN A 278 5.85 20.60 5.92
CA GLN A 278 5.58 19.29 5.29
C GLN A 278 5.05 19.49 3.87
N LEU A 279 4.15 20.47 3.69
CA LEU A 279 3.63 20.86 2.39
C LEU A 279 4.76 21.37 1.47
N VAL A 280 5.61 22.28 1.93
CA VAL A 280 6.74 22.79 1.12
C VAL A 280 7.69 21.65 0.72
N ALA A 281 8.00 20.73 1.63
CA ALA A 281 8.80 19.55 1.34
C ALA A 281 8.18 18.68 0.24
N LEU A 282 6.87 18.42 0.32
CA LEU A 282 6.12 17.68 -0.69
C LEU A 282 6.10 18.37 -2.05
N LEU A 283 5.95 19.70 -2.08
CA LEU A 283 5.93 20.45 -3.35
C LEU A 283 7.29 20.41 -4.04
N LYS A 284 8.39 20.52 -3.29
CA LYS A 284 9.75 20.43 -3.83
C LYS A 284 10.13 19.02 -4.28
N SER A 285 9.43 17.99 -3.82
CA SER A 285 9.62 16.62 -4.30
C SER A 285 8.76 16.27 -5.52
N ALA A 286 7.70 17.06 -5.79
CA ALA A 286 6.75 16.83 -6.87
C ALA A 286 7.28 17.26 -8.26
N HIS A 287 8.59 17.14 -8.48
CA HIS A 287 9.19 17.45 -9.77
C HIS A 287 8.64 16.53 -10.86
N PRO A 288 8.24 17.08 -12.04
CA PRO A 288 8.00 16.25 -13.20
C PRO A 288 9.26 15.44 -13.52
N LEU A 289 9.07 14.14 -13.70
CA LEU A 289 10.10 13.18 -14.12
C LEU A 289 10.51 13.45 -15.58
N LEU A 290 11.12 14.59 -15.86
CA LEU A 290 11.67 14.91 -17.17
C LEU A 290 12.92 15.77 -17.02
N ARG A 291 14.08 15.13 -17.14
CA ARG A 291 15.14 15.50 -18.08
C ARG A 291 15.95 14.28 -18.44
#